data_AF-A0A1D8K711-F1
#
_entry.id   AF-A0A1D8K711-F1
#
_cell.length_a   1.000
_cell.length_b   1.000
_cell.length_c   1.000
_cell.angle_alpha   90.00
_cell.angle_beta   90.00
_cell.angle_gamma   90.00
#
_symmetry.space_group_name_H-M   'P 1'
#
loop_
_entity.id
_entity.type
_entity.pdbx_description
1 polymer ?
#
loop_
_entity_poly.entity_id
_entity_poly.type
_entity_poly.pdbx_seq_one_letter_code
_entity_poly.pdbx_strand_id
1 'polypeptide(L)'
;MKPGSIRIVDRVSATEAIKRLNEEDLLFLNQLIVERLKLISQARATTLMTRFTKGDRVGFQAPDGRMLEEMVLRLNKKTISVATDDGHQWNVAPGLLRLVQSAGDAQRP
;
A
#
# COMPACT_ATOMS: atom_id res chain seq x y z
N MET A 1 -17.02 -3.56 17.56
CA MET A 1 -17.28 -3.01 16.20
C MET A 1 -16.64 -1.63 16.12
N LYS A 2 -15.88 -1.28 15.07
CA LYS A 2 -15.34 0.08 14.93
C LYS A 2 -16.51 1.04 14.61
N PRO A 3 -16.67 2.17 15.32
CA PRO A 3 -17.73 3.12 15.01
C PRO A 3 -17.57 3.65 13.58
N GLY A 4 -18.66 3.64 12.79
CA GLY A 4 -18.70 4.22 11.43
C GLY A 4 -18.54 3.28 10.23
N SER A 5 -18.52 1.95 10.42
CA SER A 5 -18.46 1.01 9.29
C SER A 5 -19.84 0.80 8.64
N ILE A 6 -20.15 1.53 7.57
CA ILE A 6 -21.31 1.24 6.70
C ILE A 6 -21.00 0.00 5.84
N ARG A 7 -21.96 -0.90 5.68
CA ARG A 7 -21.89 -2.08 4.80
C ARG A 7 -23.12 -2.12 3.91
N ILE A 8 -22.97 -2.70 2.71
CA ILE A 8 -24.12 -3.04 1.88
C ILE A 8 -24.93 -4.09 2.65
N VAL A 9 -26.11 -3.69 3.13
CA VAL A 9 -26.99 -4.53 3.96
C VAL A 9 -27.63 -5.63 3.09
N ASP A 10 -28.07 -5.26 1.88
CA ASP A 10 -28.56 -6.21 0.88
C ASP A 10 -27.80 -6.06 -0.45
N ARG A 11 -27.06 -7.12 -0.80
CA ARG A 11 -26.28 -7.18 -2.04
C ARG A 11 -27.15 -7.42 -3.27
N VAL A 12 -28.33 -8.03 -3.09
CA VAL A 12 -29.25 -8.30 -4.20
C VAL A 12 -29.86 -7.00 -4.68
N SER A 13 -30.46 -6.20 -3.78
CA SER A 13 -30.98 -4.87 -4.12
C SER A 13 -29.91 -3.94 -4.68
N ALA A 14 -28.68 -3.96 -4.13
CA ALA A 14 -27.59 -3.16 -4.68
C ALA A 14 -27.25 -3.56 -6.12
N THR A 15 -27.25 -4.86 -6.43
CA THR A 15 -26.99 -5.35 -7.79
C THR A 15 -28.10 -4.94 -8.74
N GLU A 16 -29.36 -5.06 -8.32
CA GLU A 16 -30.51 -4.64 -9.14
C GLU A 16 -30.55 -3.12 -9.36
N ALA A 17 -30.12 -2.33 -8.39
CA ALA A 17 -29.96 -0.89 -8.56
C ALA A 17 -28.92 -0.58 -9.66
N ILE A 18 -27.73 -1.20 -9.60
CA ILE A 18 -26.68 -1.01 -10.61
C ILE A 18 -27.17 -1.35 -12.02
N LYS A 19 -27.98 -2.39 -12.19
CA LYS A 19 -28.54 -2.78 -13.50
C LYS A 19 -29.53 -1.76 -14.08
N ARG A 20 -30.12 -0.90 -13.24
CA ARG A 20 -31.18 0.06 -13.62
C ARG A 20 -30.66 1.49 -13.81
N LEU A 21 -29.42 1.77 -13.40
CA LEU A 21 -28.78 3.07 -13.60
C LEU A 21 -28.39 3.25 -15.07
N ASN A 22 -28.45 4.50 -15.53
CA ASN A 22 -27.93 4.87 -16.84
C ASN A 22 -26.39 5.00 -16.79
N GLU A 23 -25.76 5.18 -17.95
CA GLU A 23 -24.31 5.29 -18.06
C GLU A 23 -23.71 6.47 -17.26
N GLU A 24 -24.36 7.62 -17.27
CA GLU A 24 -23.90 8.83 -16.56
C GLU A 24 -23.83 8.59 -15.05
N ASP A 25 -24.89 8.02 -14.48
CA ASP A 25 -24.96 7.68 -13.06
C ASP A 25 -23.93 6.60 -12.68
N LEU A 26 -23.71 5.61 -13.55
CA LEU A 26 -22.71 4.58 -13.34
C LEU A 26 -21.28 5.14 -13.37
N LEU A 27 -20.99 6.04 -14.31
CA LEU A 27 -19.69 6.72 -14.38
C LEU A 27 -19.44 7.58 -13.14
N PHE A 28 -20.45 8.34 -12.71
CA PHE A 28 -20.40 9.13 -11.49
C PHE A 28 -20.12 8.27 -10.25
N LEU A 29 -20.88 7.20 -10.05
CA LEU A 29 -20.66 6.26 -8.94
C LEU A 29 -19.28 5.61 -9.00
N ASN A 30 -18.84 5.19 -10.18
CA ASN A 30 -17.52 4.60 -10.36
C ASN A 30 -16.40 5.57 -9.96
N GLN A 31 -16.50 6.84 -10.36
CA GLN A 31 -15.53 7.87 -9.97
C GLN A 31 -15.44 7.99 -8.45
N LEU A 32 -16.57 8.11 -7.76
CA LEU A 32 -16.61 8.20 -6.29
C LEU A 32 -16.01 6.95 -5.62
N ILE A 33 -16.33 5.76 -6.11
CA ILE A 33 -15.78 4.50 -5.60
C ILE A 33 -14.26 4.46 -5.77
N VAL A 34 -13.76 4.78 -6.96
CA VAL A 34 -12.33 4.79 -7.27
C VAL A 34 -11.58 5.82 -6.40
N GLU A 35 -12.12 7.03 -6.24
CA GLU A 35 -11.54 8.05 -5.38
C GLU A 35 -11.49 7.61 -3.92
N ARG A 36 -12.58 7.03 -3.41
CA ARG A 36 -12.62 6.49 -2.05
C ARG A 36 -11.58 5.39 -1.84
N LEU A 37 -11.46 4.46 -2.79
CA LEU A 37 -10.46 3.38 -2.74
C LEU A 37 -9.03 3.92 -2.78
N LYS A 38 -8.77 4.96 -3.58
CA LYS A 38 -7.46 5.65 -3.62
C LYS A 38 -7.11 6.25 -2.25
N LEU A 39 -8.05 6.92 -1.58
CA LEU A 39 -7.84 7.48 -0.24
C LEU A 39 -7.58 6.39 0.81
N ILE A 40 -8.35 5.29 0.77
CA ILE A 40 -8.13 4.14 1.66
C ILE A 40 -6.74 3.53 1.44
N SER A 41 -6.35 3.33 0.19
CA SER A 41 -5.03 2.81 -0.17
C SER A 41 -3.90 3.72 0.33
N GLN A 42 -4.05 5.03 0.15
CA GLN A 42 -3.09 6.02 0.66
C GLN A 42 -2.98 5.98 2.18
N ALA A 43 -4.11 5.95 2.91
CA ALA A 43 -4.09 5.86 4.37
C ALA A 43 -3.37 4.58 4.85
N ARG A 44 -3.63 3.44 4.20
CA ARG A 44 -2.92 2.18 4.50
C ARG A 44 -1.43 2.29 4.21
N ALA A 45 -1.04 2.86 3.08
CA ALA A 45 0.35 3.06 2.72
C ALA A 45 1.05 3.94 3.77
N THR A 46 0.45 5.05 4.20
CA THR A 46 0.98 5.90 5.27
C THR A 46 1.16 5.13 6.57
N THR A 47 0.19 4.32 7.00
CA THR A 47 0.34 3.47 8.21
C THR A 47 1.43 2.42 8.06
N LEU A 48 1.62 1.85 6.87
CA LEU A 48 2.71 0.89 6.64
C LEU A 48 4.07 1.60 6.56
N MET A 49 4.13 2.84 6.06
CA MET A 49 5.34 3.66 6.05
C MET A 49 5.90 3.88 7.45
N THR A 50 5.06 4.03 8.48
CA THR A 50 5.55 4.24 9.85
C THR A 50 6.29 3.04 10.43
N ARG A 51 6.28 1.88 9.76
CA ARG A 51 7.00 0.67 10.17
C ARG A 51 8.44 0.65 9.71
N PHE A 52 8.83 1.58 8.85
CA PHE A 52 10.15 1.62 8.24
C PHE A 52 10.81 2.97 8.49
N THR A 53 12.12 2.95 8.61
CA THR A 53 12.98 4.11 8.77
C THR A 53 14.13 4.03 7.76
N LYS A 54 14.70 5.17 7.41
CA LYS A 54 15.94 5.19 6.63
C LYS A 54 17.03 4.39 7.36
N GLY A 55 17.71 3.51 6.64
CA GLY A 55 18.74 2.60 7.17
C GLY A 55 18.25 1.21 7.53
N ASP A 56 16.93 0.96 7.58
CA ASP A 56 16.40 -0.38 7.83
C ASP A 56 16.82 -1.35 6.71
N ARG A 57 17.14 -2.60 7.07
CA ARG A 57 17.27 -3.70 6.12
C ARG A 57 15.89 -4.30 5.88
N VAL A 58 15.47 -4.38 4.62
CA VAL A 58 14.13 -4.83 4.23
C VAL A 58 14.18 -5.86 3.12
N GLY A 59 13.36 -6.90 3.22
CA GLY A 59 13.22 -7.96 2.24
C GLY A 59 12.02 -7.76 1.32
N PHE A 60 12.17 -8.03 0.03
CA PHE A 60 11.07 -8.03 -0.95
C PHE A 60 11.36 -9.00 -2.11
N GLN A 61 10.31 -9.31 -2.90
CA GLN A 61 10.45 -10.10 -4.12
C GLN A 61 10.64 -9.17 -5.33
N ALA A 62 11.73 -9.35 -6.07
CA ALA A 62 11.99 -8.67 -7.33
C ALA A 62 11.05 -9.17 -8.45
N PRO A 63 10.90 -8.43 -9.56
CA PRO A 63 10.03 -8.83 -10.67
C PRO A 63 10.38 -10.19 -11.30
N ASP A 64 11.64 -10.61 -11.21
CA ASP A 64 12.13 -11.92 -11.67
C ASP A 64 11.88 -13.05 -10.66
N GLY A 65 11.20 -12.76 -9.55
CA GLY A 65 10.84 -13.72 -8.51
C GLY A 65 11.91 -13.93 -7.43
N ARG A 66 13.10 -13.34 -7.57
CA ARG A 66 14.16 -13.45 -6.55
C ARG A 66 13.81 -12.67 -5.29
N MET A 67 14.18 -13.21 -4.14
CA MET A 67 14.11 -12.48 -2.88
C MET A 67 15.37 -11.63 -2.72
N LEU A 68 15.18 -10.33 -2.49
CA LEU A 68 16.25 -9.38 -2.22
C LEU A 68 16.10 -8.81 -0.82
N GLU A 69 17.21 -8.53 -0.16
CA GLU A 69 17.26 -7.87 1.14
C GLU A 69 18.13 -6.63 1.03
N GLU A 70 17.52 -5.45 1.08
CA GLU A 70 18.18 -4.19 0.74
C GLU A 70 17.98 -3.12 1.79
N MET A 71 18.80 -2.07 1.75
CA MET A 71 18.70 -0.98 2.71
C MET A 71 17.69 0.08 2.24
N VAL A 72 16.87 0.56 3.17
CA VAL A 72 15.99 1.71 2.95
C VAL A 72 16.82 2.98 2.80
N LEU A 73 16.81 3.56 1.60
CA LEU A 73 17.44 4.86 1.34
C LEU A 73 16.54 6.04 1.71
N ARG A 74 15.25 5.93 1.38
CA ARG A 74 14.28 7.02 1.55
C ARG A 74 12.85 6.53 1.61
N LEU A 75 12.05 7.16 2.47
CA LEU A 75 10.59 7.04 2.47
C LEU A 75 10.00 8.10 1.54
N ASN A 76 9.32 7.68 0.47
CA ASN A 76 8.56 8.58 -0.40
C ASN A 76 7.09 8.64 0.06
N LYS A 77 6.26 9.43 -0.62
CA LYS A 77 4.84 9.60 -0.25
C LYS A 77 4.03 8.29 -0.30
N LYS A 78 4.40 7.32 -1.16
CA LYS A 78 3.65 6.07 -1.37
C LYS A 78 4.52 4.82 -1.49
N THR A 79 5.84 4.98 -1.58
CA THR A 79 6.81 3.91 -1.84
C THR A 79 8.05 4.11 -0.97
N ILE A 80 8.84 3.06 -0.82
CA ILE A 80 10.17 3.13 -0.23
C ILE A 80 11.18 2.97 -1.33
N SER A 81 12.14 3.88 -1.38
CA SER A 81 13.36 3.71 -2.16
C SER A 81 14.30 2.80 -1.38
N VAL A 82 14.65 1.66 -1.96
CA VAL A 82 15.68 0.76 -1.45
C VAL A 82 16.81 0.68 -2.46
N ALA A 83 18.05 0.50 -2.00
CA ALA A 83 19.18 0.28 -2.89
C ALA A 83 19.94 -0.97 -2.54
N THR A 84 20.39 -1.62 -3.60
CA THR A 84 21.33 -2.72 -3.62
C THR A 84 22.75 -2.21 -3.47
N ASP A 85 23.63 -3.06 -2.93
CA ASP A 85 25.05 -2.76 -2.78
C ASP A 85 25.74 -2.49 -4.15
N ASP A 86 25.16 -2.96 -5.25
CA ASP A 86 25.63 -2.75 -6.63
C ASP A 86 25.09 -1.45 -7.28
N GLY A 87 24.32 -0.64 -6.55
CA GLY A 87 23.85 0.69 -6.98
C GLY A 87 22.49 0.72 -7.68
N HIS A 88 21.81 -0.41 -7.85
CA HIS A 88 20.42 -0.42 -8.33
C HIS A 88 19.46 0.11 -7.27
N GLN A 89 18.51 0.95 -7.70
CA GLN A 89 17.50 1.53 -6.83
C GLN A 89 16.10 1.07 -7.22
N TRP A 90 15.33 0.61 -6.23
CA TRP A 90 13.97 0.13 -6.39
C TRP A 90 12.99 1.02 -5.61
N ASN A 91 11.84 1.31 -6.22
CA ASN A 91 10.71 1.92 -5.53
C ASN A 91 9.67 0.84 -5.24
N VAL A 92 9.58 0.42 -3.98
CA VAL A 92 8.71 -0.69 -3.57
C VAL A 92 7.56 -0.17 -2.72
N ALA A 93 6.35 -0.68 -2.96
CA ALA A 93 5.21 -0.36 -2.10
C ALA A 93 5.43 -0.96 -0.70
N PRO A 94 5.14 -0.24 0.40
CA PRO A 94 5.44 -0.72 1.75
C PRO A 94 4.71 -2.01 2.15
N GLY A 95 3.59 -2.32 1.52
CA GLY A 95 2.90 -3.59 1.73
C GLY A 95 3.63 -4.81 1.16
N LEU A 96 4.65 -4.61 0.33
CA LEU A 96 5.48 -5.66 -0.26
C LEU A 96 6.83 -5.82 0.45
N LEU A 97 7.13 -4.96 1.42
CA LEU A 97 8.38 -4.98 2.18
C LEU A 97 8.17 -5.70 3.50
N ARG A 98 9.17 -6.46 3.91
CA ARG A 98 9.28 -7.04 5.25
C ARG A 98 10.52 -6.47 5.93
N LEU A 99 10.37 -5.96 7.15
CA LEU A 99 11.51 -5.52 7.95
C LEU A 99 12.34 -6.75 8.32
N VAL A 100 13.63 -6.74 7.97
CA VAL A 100 14.60 -7.79 8.30
C VAL A 100 15.41 -7.35 9.51
N GLN A 101 15.89 -6.10 9.50
CA GLN A 101 16.63 -5.51 10.60
C GLN A 101 16.32 -4.01 10.71
N SER A 102 16.04 -3.56 11.94
CA SER A 102 15.87 -2.13 12.23
C SER A 102 17.23 -1.43 12.28
N ALA A 103 17.30 -0.21 11.74
CA ALA A 103 18.50 0.62 11.81
C ALA A 103 18.98 0.85 13.26
N GLY A 104 18.06 0.85 14.24
CA GLY A 104 18.38 1.05 15.65
C GLY A 104 18.99 -0.18 16.35
N ASP A 105 18.78 -1.38 15.82
CA ASP A 105 19.26 -2.63 16.43
C ASP A 105 20.73 -2.92 16.08
N ALA A 106 21.21 -2.40 14.94
CA ALA A 106 22.62 -2.53 14.54
C ALA A 106 23.58 -1.68 15.40
N GLN A 107 23.06 -0.80 16.26
CA GLN A 107 23.84 0.16 17.06
C GLN A 107 24.01 -0.23 18.55
N ARG A 108 23.45 -1.36 19.00
CA ARG A 108 23.65 -1.81 20.38
C ARG A 108 24.90 -2.72 20.48
N PRO A 109 25.90 -2.36 21.31
CA PRO A 109 27.07 -3.20 21.56
C PRO A 109 26.73 -4.50 22.30
#